data_AF-A0A2H0PAP1-F1
#
_entry.id   AF-A0A2H0PAP1-F1
#
_cell.length_a   1.000
_cell.length_b   1.000
_cell.length_c   1.000
_cell.angle_alpha   90.00
_cell.angle_beta   90.00
_cell.angle_gamma   90.00
#
_symmetry.space_group_name_H-M   'P 1'
#
loop_
_entity.id
_entity.type
_entity.pdbx_description
1 polymer ?
#
loop_
_entity_poly.entity_id
_entity_poly.type
_entity_poly.pdbx_seq_one_letter_code
_entity_poly.pdbx_strand_id
1 'polypeptide(L)'
;MNDNGIITLQPQKPFWWRAEADMTVQIQDSEGDFALHEIIEAAEHLGSGQTISIRLDYEPELLYRLMDNKGFAHWAQPKSGGWRIDFYKPGRRI
;
A
#
# COMPACT_ATOMS: atom_id res chain seq x y z
N MET A 1 -5.97 37.26 6.80
CA MET A 1 -4.51 37.23 6.64
C MET A 1 -3.98 36.41 7.78
N ASN A 2 -3.56 35.20 7.48
CA ASN A 2 -2.94 34.27 8.41
C ASN A 2 -1.60 33.95 7.75
N ASP A 3 -0.60 34.74 8.13
CA ASP A 3 0.79 34.59 7.71
C ASP A 3 1.36 33.35 8.39
N ASN A 4 1.59 32.31 7.59
CA ASN A 4 2.64 31.28 7.70
C ASN A 4 2.28 30.18 6.69
N GLY A 5 2.58 30.46 5.42
CA GLY A 5 2.21 29.68 4.24
C GLY A 5 2.93 28.34 4.08
N ILE A 6 2.99 27.52 5.13
CA ILE A 6 3.21 26.08 4.95
C ILE A 6 1.84 25.46 4.78
N ILE A 7 1.44 25.25 3.53
CA ILE A 7 0.36 24.30 3.23
C ILE A 7 0.93 22.96 3.67
N THR A 8 0.52 22.46 4.83
CA THR A 8 0.71 21.05 5.16
C THR A 8 -0.12 20.28 4.14
N LEU A 9 0.53 19.89 3.04
CA LEU A 9 -0.02 18.95 2.09
C LEU A 9 -0.11 17.62 2.84
N GLN A 10 -1.20 17.44 3.58
CA GLN A 10 -1.58 16.11 4.01
C GLN A 10 -1.73 15.32 2.71
N PRO A 11 -0.98 14.21 2.53
CA PRO A 11 -1.12 13.43 1.32
C PRO A 11 -2.59 13.06 1.21
N GLN A 12 -3.19 13.39 0.06
CA GLN A 12 -4.62 13.15 -0.14
C GLN A 12 -4.82 11.68 -0.47
N LYS A 13 -5.77 11.02 0.21
CA LYS A 13 -6.11 9.62 -0.06
C LYS A 13 -6.43 9.46 -1.55
N PRO A 14 -5.84 8.47 -2.24
CA PRO A 14 -6.10 8.25 -3.65
C PRO A 14 -7.57 7.90 -3.92
N PHE A 15 -8.08 8.22 -5.11
CA PHE A 15 -9.46 7.92 -5.49
C PHE A 15 -9.80 6.42 -5.45
N TRP A 16 -8.78 5.57 -5.64
CA TRP A 16 -8.91 4.11 -5.60
C TRP A 16 -8.85 3.55 -4.18
N TRP A 17 -8.46 4.35 -3.17
CA TRP A 17 -8.38 3.90 -1.79
C TRP A 17 -9.78 3.63 -1.22
N ARG A 18 -9.93 2.50 -0.54
CA ARG A 18 -11.18 2.09 0.11
C ARG A 18 -10.91 1.64 1.54
N ALA A 19 -11.90 1.79 2.41
CA ALA A 19 -11.80 1.30 3.79
C ALA A 19 -11.60 -0.22 3.84
N GLU A 20 -12.27 -0.94 2.93
CA GLU A 20 -12.17 -2.38 2.70
C GLU A 20 -11.55 -2.62 1.32
N ALA A 21 -10.45 -3.36 1.29
CA ALA A 21 -9.78 -3.75 0.05
C ALA A 21 -10.37 -5.06 -0.49
N ASP A 22 -10.20 -5.32 -1.79
CA ASP A 22 -10.67 -6.56 -2.42
C ASP A 22 -9.96 -7.80 -1.87
N MET A 23 -8.74 -7.62 -1.35
CA MET A 23 -7.96 -8.63 -0.66
C MET A 23 -7.25 -8.02 0.56
N THR A 24 -7.11 -8.79 1.64
CA THR A 24 -6.39 -8.35 2.84
C THR A 24 -5.40 -9.41 3.27
N VAL A 25 -4.17 -8.99 3.55
CA VAL A 25 -3.09 -9.83 4.07
C VAL A 25 -2.61 -9.23 5.40
N GLN A 26 -2.42 -10.08 6.41
CA GLN A 26 -1.81 -9.70 7.68
C GLN A 26 -0.60 -10.57 7.90
N ILE A 27 0.52 -9.93 8.18
CA ILE A 27 1.78 -10.62 8.47
C ILE A 27 2.20 -10.16 9.86
N GLN A 28 2.30 -11.11 10.78
CA GLN A 28 2.81 -10.91 12.14
C GLN A 28 4.13 -11.65 12.23
N ASP A 29 5.17 -10.98 12.76
CA ASP A 29 6.49 -11.56 13.00
C ASP A 29 7.13 -12.14 11.72
N SER A 30 7.57 -11.26 10.83
CA SER A 30 8.20 -11.67 9.58
C SER A 30 9.70 -11.45 9.58
N GLU A 31 10.44 -12.54 9.37
CA GLU A 31 11.74 -12.45 8.74
C GLU A 31 11.54 -11.75 7.38
N GLY A 32 11.99 -10.50 7.28
CA GLY A 32 11.50 -9.53 6.30
C GLY A 32 11.42 -10.02 4.85
N ASP A 33 12.35 -10.88 4.41
CA ASP A 33 12.37 -11.40 3.05
C ASP A 33 11.21 -12.35 2.72
N PHE A 34 10.75 -13.17 3.67
CA PHE A 34 9.61 -14.06 3.46
C PHE A 34 8.29 -13.28 3.30
N ALA A 35 8.11 -12.24 4.11
CA ALA A 35 6.93 -11.38 3.99
C ALA A 35 6.83 -10.68 2.64
N LEU A 36 7.97 -10.21 2.11
CA LEU A 36 8.00 -9.58 0.79
C LEU A 36 7.53 -10.56 -0.29
N HIS A 37 8.00 -11.81 -0.24
CA HIS A 37 7.63 -12.83 -1.21
C HIS A 37 6.12 -13.13 -1.18
N GLU A 38 5.55 -13.40 0.00
CA GLU A 38 4.12 -13.71 0.15
C GLU A 38 3.22 -12.56 -0.32
N ILE A 39 3.61 -11.32 0.01
CA ILE A 39 2.86 -10.14 -0.42
C ILE A 39 2.85 -10.03 -1.94
N ILE A 40 4.02 -10.20 -2.57
CA ILE A 40 4.17 -10.07 -4.02
C ILE A 40 3.34 -11.15 -4.72
N GLU A 41 3.43 -12.40 -4.25
CA GLU A 41 2.64 -13.51 -4.78
C GLU A 41 1.14 -13.25 -4.62
N ALA A 42 0.68 -12.79 -3.46
CA ALA A 42 -0.71 -12.42 -3.25
C ALA A 42 -1.14 -11.31 -4.23
N ALA A 43 -0.33 -10.26 -4.39
CA ALA A 43 -0.65 -9.14 -5.28
C ALA A 43 -0.71 -9.54 -6.77
N GLU A 44 0.01 -10.57 -7.19
CA GLU A 44 -0.05 -11.10 -8.55
C GLU A 44 -1.44 -11.66 -8.91
N HIS A 45 -2.17 -12.16 -7.92
CA HIS A 45 -3.54 -12.66 -8.07
C HIS A 45 -4.59 -11.54 -8.23
N LEU A 46 -4.21 -10.27 -7.98
CA LEU A 46 -5.14 -9.15 -8.19
C LEU A 46 -5.50 -8.99 -9.67
N GLY A 47 -6.79 -8.83 -9.92
CA GLY A 47 -7.33 -8.33 -11.18
C GLY A 47 -7.04 -6.84 -11.40
N SER A 48 -7.20 -6.41 -12.64
CA SER A 48 -7.15 -4.99 -13.01
C SER A 48 -8.23 -4.21 -12.26
N GLY A 49 -7.84 -3.11 -11.63
CA GLY A 49 -8.73 -2.26 -10.84
C GLY A 49 -8.96 -2.73 -9.40
N GLN A 50 -8.32 -3.81 -8.96
CA GLN A 50 -8.44 -4.33 -7.61
C GLN A 50 -7.34 -3.82 -6.67
N THR A 51 -7.62 -3.95 -5.38
CA THR A 51 -6.78 -3.49 -4.28
C THR A 51 -6.43 -4.63 -3.32
N ILE A 52 -5.23 -4.56 -2.74
CA ILE A 52 -4.80 -5.41 -1.62
C ILE A 52 -4.39 -4.51 -0.46
N SER A 53 -4.91 -4.78 0.74
CA SER A 53 -4.48 -4.13 1.98
C SER A 53 -3.57 -5.07 2.76
N ILE A 54 -2.44 -4.55 3.22
CA ILE A 54 -1.43 -5.29 3.98
C ILE A 54 -1.28 -4.66 5.34
N ARG A 55 -1.17 -5.49 6.38
CA ARG A 55 -0.77 -5.06 7.72
C ARG A 55 0.57 -5.69 8.10
N LEU A 56 1.49 -4.82 8.49
CA LEU A 56 2.83 -5.15 8.99
C LEU A 56 3.06 -4.36 10.27
N ASP A 57 3.98 -4.81 11.11
CA ASP A 57 4.44 -4.13 12.32
C ASP A 57 5.55 -3.09 12.06
N TYR A 58 6.19 -3.13 10.89
CA TYR A 58 7.19 -2.15 10.42
C TYR A 58 6.83 -1.52 9.06
N GLU A 59 7.59 -0.49 8.67
CA GLU A 59 7.45 0.16 7.35
C GLU A 59 8.32 -0.55 6.29
N PRO A 60 7.75 -1.17 5.25
CA PRO A 60 8.50 -1.94 4.27
C PRO A 60 8.90 -1.10 3.05
N GLU A 61 9.91 -0.24 3.19
CA GLU A 61 10.36 0.64 2.09
C GLU A 61 10.72 -0.11 0.80
N LEU A 62 11.31 -1.31 0.91
CA LEU A 62 11.68 -2.13 -0.23
C LEU A 62 10.45 -2.61 -1.01
N LEU A 63 9.36 -2.94 -0.30
CA LEU A 63 8.12 -3.41 -0.90
C LEU A 63 7.50 -2.35 -1.81
N TYR A 64 7.54 -1.07 -1.40
CA TYR A 64 7.00 0.03 -2.20
C TYR A 64 7.68 0.09 -3.57
N ARG A 65 9.01 -0.04 -3.61
CA ARG A 65 9.79 -0.02 -4.86
C ARG A 65 9.50 -1.23 -5.75
N LEU A 66 9.41 -2.42 -5.14
CA LEU A 66 9.12 -3.65 -5.88
C LEU A 66 7.73 -3.62 -6.52
N MET A 67 6.74 -3.11 -5.80
CA MET A 67 5.37 -3.00 -6.28
C MET A 67 5.20 -1.90 -7.34
N ASP A 68 5.90 -0.76 -7.17
CA ASP A 68 5.94 0.31 -8.18
C ASP A 68 6.55 -0.18 -9.50
N ASN A 69 7.65 -0.94 -9.46
CA ASN A 69 8.24 -1.59 -10.64
C ASN A 69 7.28 -2.56 -11.35
N LYS A 70 6.35 -3.17 -10.61
CA LYS A 70 5.29 -4.04 -11.14
C LYS A 70 4.07 -3.25 -11.64
N GLY A 71 4.08 -1.92 -11.54
CA GLY A 71 3.02 -1.03 -12.03
C GLY A 71 1.87 -0.83 -11.04
N PHE A 72 2.05 -1.14 -9.76
CA PHE A 72 1.05 -0.89 -8.73
C PHE A 72 1.18 0.52 -8.17
N ALA A 73 0.05 1.17 -7.88
CA ALA A 73 0.02 2.36 -7.05
C ALA A 73 -0.07 1.95 -5.57
N HIS A 74 0.41 2.78 -4.64
CA HIS A 74 0.36 2.47 -3.21
C HIS A 74 -0.08 3.65 -2.34
N TRP A 75 -0.59 3.33 -1.17
CA TRP A 75 -0.97 4.26 -0.11
C TRP A 75 -0.63 3.63 1.23
N ALA A 76 0.32 4.22 1.95
CA ALA A 76 0.73 3.75 3.26
C ALA A 76 0.26 4.72 4.34
N GLN A 77 -0.15 4.18 5.49
CA GLN A 77 -0.48 4.97 6.65
C GLN A 77 -0.11 4.21 7.94
N PRO A 78 0.46 4.89 8.94
CA PRO A 78 0.66 4.29 10.24
C PRO A 78 -0.68 3.94 10.89
N LYS A 79 -0.71 2.83 11.62
CA LYS A 79 -1.84 2.36 12.44
C LYS A 79 -1.33 1.94 13.81
N SER A 80 -2.23 1.80 14.78
CA SER A 80 -1.85 1.38 16.13
C SER A 80 -1.14 0.02 16.07
N GLY A 81 0.16 0.00 16.38
CA GLY A 81 0.98 -1.21 16.36
C GLY A 81 1.60 -1.58 15.01
N GLY A 82 1.61 -0.68 14.03
CA GLY A 82 2.30 -0.93 12.76
C GLY A 82 1.85 -0.06 11.60
N TRP A 83 1.75 -0.66 10.42
CA TRP A 83 1.46 -0.01 9.15
C TRP A 83 0.31 -0.69 8.43
N ARG A 84 -0.57 0.13 7.83
CA ARG A 84 -1.49 -0.32 6.78
C ARG A 84 -0.99 0.20 5.45
N ILE A 85 -0.84 -0.71 4.50
CA ILE A 85 -0.37 -0.40 3.15
C ILE A 85 -1.40 -0.94 2.17
N ASP A 86 -1.98 -0.06 1.37
CA ASP A 86 -2.93 -0.41 0.34
C ASP A 86 -2.20 -0.34 -1.02
N PHE A 87 -2.16 -1.44 -1.77
CA PHE A 87 -1.71 -1.46 -3.16
C PHE A 87 -2.90 -1.56 -4.10
N TYR A 88 -2.82 -0.88 -5.23
CA TYR A 88 -3.82 -0.86 -6.29
C TYR A 88 -3.17 -1.30 -7.60
N LYS A 89 -3.79 -2.25 -8.30
CA LYS A 89 -3.39 -2.65 -9.65
C LYS A 89 -4.20 -1.84 -10.67
N PRO A 90 -3.63 -0.81 -11.32
CA PRO A 90 -4.36 -0.06 -12.33
C PRO A 90 -4.81 -0.98 -13.45
N GLY A 91 -6.02 -0.74 -13.97
CA GLY A 91 -6.42 -1.40 -15.20
C GLY A 91 -5.48 -1.02 -16.33
N ARG A 92 -5.01 -2.01 -17.09
CA ARG A 92 -4.18 -1.75 -18.27
C ARG A 92 -4.97 -0.82 -19.19
N ARG A 93 -4.49 0.42 -19.37
CA ARG A 93 -4.95 1.26 -20.47
C ARG A 93 -4.47 0.57 -21.75
N ILE A 94 -5.39 -0.15 -22.40
CA ILE A 94 -5.26 -0.57 -23.81
C ILE A 94 -5.26 0.66 -24.71
#